data_AF-A0A7S0JV92-F1
#
_entry.id   AF-A0A7S0JV92-F1
#
_cell.length_a   1.000
_cell.length_b   1.000
_cell.length_c   1.000
_cell.angle_alpha   90.00
_cell.angle_beta   90.00
_cell.angle_gamma   90.00
#
_symmetry.space_group_name_H-M   'P 1'
#
loop_
_entity.id
_entity.type
_entity.pdbx_description
1 polymer ?
#
loop_
_entity_poly.entity_id
_entity_poly.type
_entity_poly.pdbx_seq_one_letter_code
_entity_poly.pdbx_strand_id
1 'polypeptide(L)'
;GTDGLGQDSTLAYQFDIAAGRWSTLDAAGDVLGARHGGVGWGVPSAPNSMLVFGGQRGIDASSLYLGDLVALTSNGGSAVGVQRLQNSTYSSSAGRPIARVNAAGAGGAHGLWLFGGFSGYGGGLDDNLHNDVWLLTI
;
A
#
# COMPACT_ATOMS: atom_id res chain seq x y z
N GLY A 1 -9.09 4.34 -2.92
CA GLY A 1 -8.72 3.97 -1.54
C GLY A 1 -9.99 3.92 -0.72
N THR A 2 -10.08 2.99 0.23
CA THR A 2 -11.16 3.01 1.24
C THR A 2 -10.88 4.14 2.24
N ASP A 3 -11.76 4.37 3.21
CA ASP A 3 -11.48 5.22 4.37
C ASP A 3 -10.55 4.54 5.41
N GLY A 4 -10.07 3.32 5.13
CA GLY A 4 -9.25 2.55 6.05
C GLY A 4 -9.98 2.01 7.28
N LEU A 5 -11.32 2.09 7.33
CA LEU A 5 -12.15 1.62 8.44
C LEU A 5 -12.87 0.28 8.14
N GLY A 6 -13.01 -0.09 6.87
CA GLY A 6 -13.64 -1.36 6.47
C GLY A 6 -12.91 -2.60 6.98
N GLN A 7 -13.66 -3.59 7.49
CA GLN A 7 -13.16 -4.91 7.91
C GLN A 7 -13.69 -6.02 6.98
N ASP A 8 -13.84 -5.76 5.69
CA ASP A 8 -14.25 -6.80 4.76
C ASP A 8 -13.10 -7.77 4.46
N SER A 9 -13.44 -9.06 4.33
CA SER A 9 -12.53 -10.12 3.86
C SER A 9 -12.13 -9.94 2.39
N THR A 10 -12.87 -9.09 1.66
CA THR A 10 -12.57 -8.75 0.27
C THR A 10 -11.32 -7.86 0.24
N LEU A 11 -10.23 -8.38 -0.29
CA LEU A 11 -8.96 -7.66 -0.36
C LEU A 11 -8.99 -6.59 -1.46
N ALA A 12 -9.57 -6.94 -2.62
CA ALA A 12 -9.64 -6.05 -3.76
C ALA A 12 -10.85 -6.36 -4.65
N TYR A 13 -11.21 -5.38 -5.47
CA TYR A 13 -12.12 -5.55 -6.60
C TYR A 13 -11.34 -5.38 -7.88
N GLN A 14 -11.60 -6.25 -8.87
CA GLN A 14 -11.03 -6.11 -10.21
C GLN A 14 -12.15 -5.95 -11.24
N PHE A 15 -11.91 -5.09 -12.22
CA PHE A 15 -12.78 -4.93 -13.37
C PHE A 15 -12.10 -5.52 -14.60
N ASP A 16 -12.71 -6.54 -15.19
CA ASP A 16 -12.30 -7.06 -16.49
C ASP A 16 -12.85 -6.12 -17.57
N ILE A 17 -11.95 -5.35 -18.19
CA ILE A 17 -12.30 -4.37 -19.24
C ILE A 17 -12.89 -5.06 -20.47
N ALA A 18 -12.36 -6.23 -20.84
CA ALA A 18 -12.80 -6.95 -22.04
C ALA A 18 -14.18 -7.58 -21.83
N ALA A 19 -14.42 -8.15 -20.64
CA ALA A 19 -15.69 -8.77 -20.29
C ALA A 19 -16.72 -7.81 -19.67
N GLY A 20 -16.33 -6.56 -19.38
CA GLY A 20 -17.21 -5.53 -18.83
C GLY A 20 -17.80 -5.87 -17.45
N ARG A 21 -17.10 -6.64 -16.63
CA ARG A 21 -17.63 -7.16 -15.35
C ARG A 21 -16.67 -6.98 -14.18
N TRP A 22 -17.26 -6.76 -13.01
CA TRP A 22 -16.55 -6.76 -11.72
C TRP A 22 -16.41 -8.17 -11.17
N SER A 23 -15.33 -8.41 -10.45
CA SER A 23 -15.16 -9.57 -9.59
C SER A 23 -14.42 -9.19 -8.30
N THR A 24 -14.64 -9.96 -7.25
CA THR A 24 -13.94 -9.82 -5.98
C THR A 24 -12.67 -10.67 -6.00
N LEU A 25 -11.66 -10.18 -5.28
CA LEU A 25 -10.42 -10.86 -5.01
C LEU A 25 -10.26 -10.98 -3.49
N ASP A 26 -10.32 -12.20 -3.00
CA ASP A 26 -10.16 -12.51 -1.59
C ASP A 26 -8.66 -12.69 -1.26
N ALA A 27 -8.26 -12.35 -0.04
CA ALA A 27 -6.89 -12.59 0.39
C ALA A 27 -6.64 -14.10 0.58
N ALA A 28 -5.55 -14.60 -0.01
CA ALA A 28 -4.97 -15.89 0.33
C ALA A 28 -3.69 -15.67 1.15
N GLY A 29 -3.74 -16.02 2.44
CA GLY A 29 -2.63 -15.82 3.38
C GLY A 29 -2.87 -14.63 4.31
N ASP A 30 -1.86 -13.77 4.48
CA ASP A 30 -1.92 -12.61 5.36
C ASP A 30 -3.06 -11.66 4.94
N VAL A 31 -3.86 -11.22 5.91
CA VAL A 31 -4.87 -10.17 5.66
C VAL A 31 -4.17 -8.82 5.65
N LEU A 32 -4.17 -8.16 4.49
CA LEU A 32 -3.75 -6.77 4.42
C LEU A 32 -4.78 -5.90 5.14
N GLY A 33 -4.39 -5.28 6.25
CA GLY A 33 -5.27 -4.34 6.94
C GLY A 33 -5.73 -3.20 6.01
N ALA A 34 -6.99 -2.79 6.14
CA ALA A 34 -7.56 -1.68 5.40
C ALA A 34 -6.70 -0.42 5.54
N ARG A 35 -6.53 0.29 4.43
CA ARG A 35 -5.64 1.45 4.35
C ARG A 35 -6.08 2.44 3.29
N HIS A 36 -5.74 3.70 3.51
CA HIS A 36 -5.92 4.78 2.55
C HIS A 36 -4.63 5.57 2.35
N GLY A 37 -4.54 6.32 1.26
CA GLY A 37 -3.36 7.14 0.93
C GLY A 37 -2.05 6.36 0.71
N GLY A 38 -2.11 5.04 0.59
CA GLY A 38 -0.94 4.23 0.22
C GLY A 38 -0.62 4.35 -1.28
N VAL A 39 0.62 3.99 -1.64
CA VAL A 39 1.07 3.95 -3.02
C VAL A 39 0.96 2.53 -3.55
N GLY A 40 0.38 2.40 -4.75
CA GLY A 40 0.24 1.15 -5.45
C GLY A 40 0.95 1.15 -6.81
N TRP A 41 1.66 0.08 -7.15
CA TRP A 41 2.38 -0.05 -8.41
C TRP A 41 2.33 -1.47 -8.98
N GLY A 42 1.91 -1.62 -10.25
CA GLY A 42 1.96 -2.90 -10.96
C GLY A 42 3.38 -3.22 -11.44
N VAL A 43 3.90 -4.41 -11.13
CA VAL A 43 5.30 -4.77 -11.42
C VAL A 43 5.43 -5.24 -12.88
N PRO A 44 6.17 -4.53 -13.77
CA PRO A 44 6.20 -4.86 -15.20
C PRO A 44 6.79 -6.25 -15.50
N SER A 45 7.77 -6.69 -14.73
CA SER A 45 8.41 -7.99 -14.87
C SER A 45 7.63 -9.15 -14.26
N ALA A 46 6.57 -8.86 -13.48
CA ALA A 46 5.76 -9.85 -12.79
C ALA A 46 4.27 -9.57 -13.07
N PRO A 47 3.73 -10.06 -14.20
CA PRO A 47 2.32 -9.85 -14.53
C PRO A 47 1.42 -10.35 -13.39
N ASN A 48 0.30 -9.69 -13.18
CA ASN A 48 -0.63 -9.93 -12.07
C ASN A 48 -0.05 -9.69 -10.67
N SER A 49 1.09 -8.98 -10.58
CA SER A 49 1.71 -8.60 -9.31
C SER A 49 1.70 -7.10 -9.11
N MET A 50 1.51 -6.68 -7.87
CA MET A 50 1.47 -5.28 -7.47
C MET A 50 2.24 -5.10 -6.15
N LEU A 51 3.01 -4.03 -6.06
CA LEU A 51 3.59 -3.55 -4.80
C LEU A 51 2.66 -2.50 -4.20
N VAL A 52 2.45 -2.60 -2.89
CA VAL A 52 1.73 -1.63 -2.08
C VAL A 52 2.66 -1.14 -0.98
N PHE A 53 2.88 0.17 -0.92
CA PHE A 53 3.67 0.80 0.11
C PHE A 53 2.83 1.74 0.96
N GLY A 54 2.94 1.57 2.27
CA GLY A 54 2.47 2.50 3.28
C GLY A 54 0.96 2.76 3.28
N GLY A 55 0.59 4.02 3.51
CA GLY A 55 -0.78 4.46 3.78
C GLY A 55 -1.11 4.52 5.28
N GLN A 56 -2.38 4.67 5.58
CA GLN A 56 -2.90 4.84 6.95
C GLN A 56 -4.12 3.95 7.17
N ARG A 57 -4.16 3.25 8.31
CA ARG A 57 -5.32 2.50 8.79
C ARG A 57 -6.13 3.40 9.73
N GLY A 58 -7.43 3.52 9.48
CA GLY A 58 -8.33 4.44 10.19
C GLY A 58 -8.16 5.91 9.79
N ILE A 59 -9.12 6.75 10.20
CA ILE A 59 -9.13 8.22 9.95
C ILE A 59 -9.21 9.05 11.25
N ASP A 60 -9.12 8.41 12.42
CA ASP A 60 -9.25 9.05 13.73
C ASP A 60 -7.91 9.18 14.47
N ALA A 61 -7.93 9.61 15.73
CA ALA A 61 -6.74 9.78 16.56
C ALA A 61 -6.00 8.45 16.87
N SER A 62 -6.62 7.30 16.65
CA SER A 62 -6.01 5.97 16.77
C SER A 62 -5.42 5.47 15.44
N SER A 63 -5.43 6.32 14.40
CA SER A 63 -4.93 5.96 13.08
C SER A 63 -3.48 5.48 13.13
N LEU A 64 -3.24 4.34 12.48
CA LEU A 64 -1.92 3.76 12.37
C LEU A 64 -1.33 4.07 10.99
N TYR A 65 -0.26 4.85 10.98
CA TYR A 65 0.54 5.08 9.79
C TYR A 65 1.36 3.82 9.48
N LEU A 66 1.25 3.34 8.25
CA LEU A 66 1.85 2.09 7.78
C LEU A 66 3.13 2.40 7.01
N GLY A 67 4.22 1.75 7.37
CA GLY A 67 5.50 1.81 6.65
C GLY A 67 5.86 0.47 6.03
N ASP A 68 4.91 -0.44 5.85
CA ASP A 68 5.15 -1.76 5.27
C ASP A 68 5.17 -1.71 3.73
N LEU A 69 5.99 -2.59 3.14
CA LEU A 69 5.97 -2.92 1.72
C LEU A 69 5.36 -4.31 1.54
N VAL A 70 4.31 -4.40 0.74
CA VAL A 70 3.56 -5.63 0.50
C VAL A 70 3.52 -5.92 -0.99
N ALA A 71 3.80 -7.16 -1.36
CA ALA A 71 3.53 -7.71 -2.68
C ALA A 71 2.17 -8.42 -2.68
N LEU A 72 1.35 -8.08 -3.66
CA LEU A 72 0.09 -8.73 -3.99
C LEU A 72 0.27 -9.48 -5.29
N THR A 73 -0.07 -10.77 -5.33
CA THR A 73 0.06 -11.60 -6.54
C THR A 73 -1.25 -12.34 -6.81
N SER A 74 -1.84 -12.14 -7.99
CA SER A 74 -2.99 -12.93 -8.46
C SER A 74 -2.53 -14.04 -9.39
N ASN A 75 -3.01 -15.25 -9.15
CA ASN A 75 -2.77 -16.41 -10.02
C ASN A 75 -3.87 -16.58 -11.09
N GLY A 76 -4.64 -15.53 -11.39
CA GLY A 76 -5.74 -15.57 -12.36
C GLY A 76 -7.05 -16.18 -11.82
N GLY A 77 -7.13 -16.42 -10.51
CA GLY A 77 -8.35 -16.84 -9.81
C GLY A 77 -8.92 -15.74 -8.91
N SER A 78 -9.93 -16.08 -8.11
CA SER A 78 -10.56 -15.15 -7.15
C SER A 78 -9.73 -14.85 -5.89
N ALA A 79 -8.48 -15.33 -5.84
CA ALA A 79 -7.62 -15.21 -4.67
C ALA A 79 -6.32 -14.48 -5.01
N VAL A 80 -5.88 -13.62 -4.10
CA VAL A 80 -4.64 -12.85 -4.19
C VAL A 80 -3.71 -13.22 -3.05
N GLY A 81 -2.54 -13.73 -3.39
CA GLY A 81 -1.47 -13.97 -2.43
C GLY A 81 -0.95 -12.64 -1.88
N VAL A 82 -0.83 -12.57 -0.56
CA VAL A 82 -0.31 -11.39 0.15
C VAL A 82 1.03 -11.76 0.78
N GLN A 83 2.10 -11.08 0.38
CA GLN A 83 3.43 -11.26 0.94
C GLN A 83 3.96 -9.94 1.47
N ARG A 84 4.23 -9.85 2.77
CA ARG A 84 4.90 -8.69 3.36
C ARG A 84 6.41 -8.80 3.12
N LEU A 85 6.94 -7.91 2.28
CA LEU A 85 8.37 -7.88 1.93
C LEU A 85 9.19 -7.14 2.98
N GLN A 86 8.58 -6.15 3.62
CA GLN A 86 9.24 -5.37 4.67
C GLN A 86 8.21 -4.95 5.72
N ASN A 87 8.61 -5.07 6.98
CA ASN A 87 7.80 -4.72 8.14
C ASN A 87 8.48 -3.57 8.89
N SER A 88 8.13 -2.32 8.55
CA SER A 88 8.32 -1.20 9.47
C SER A 88 6.99 -0.73 10.03
N THR A 89 6.79 -0.99 11.31
CA THR A 89 6.12 -0.02 12.15
C THR A 89 6.95 1.27 12.16
N TYR A 90 6.27 2.42 12.24
CA TYR A 90 6.87 3.77 12.25
C TYR A 90 8.20 3.81 13.05
N SER A 91 9.29 4.26 12.40
CA SER A 91 10.61 4.39 13.04
C SER A 91 11.17 5.78 12.76
N SER A 92 11.19 6.64 13.78
CA SER A 92 11.74 8.01 13.71
C SER A 92 13.27 8.07 13.63
N SER A 93 13.98 6.94 13.64
CA SER A 93 15.43 6.90 13.50
C SER A 93 15.83 6.91 12.02
N ALA A 94 16.49 7.99 11.59
CA ALA A 94 16.99 8.25 10.25
C ALA A 94 17.65 7.00 9.62
N GLY A 95 17.05 6.47 8.56
CA GLY A 95 17.59 5.35 7.78
C GLY A 95 16.63 4.19 7.49
N ARG A 96 15.36 4.26 7.92
CA ARG A 96 14.32 3.27 7.59
C ARG A 96 13.13 3.93 6.90
N PRO A 97 12.31 3.18 6.14
CA PRO A 97 11.08 3.71 5.59
C PRO A 97 10.16 4.13 6.74
N ILE A 98 10.05 5.43 7.00
CA ILE A 98 8.91 5.97 7.73
C ILE A 98 7.63 5.80 6.91
N ALA A 99 6.49 5.71 7.59
CA ALA A 99 5.22 5.62 6.92
C ALA A 99 4.98 6.84 6.01
N ARG A 100 4.33 6.61 4.87
CA ARG A 100 4.00 7.66 3.90
C ARG A 100 2.52 7.55 3.54
N VAL A 101 1.80 8.66 3.68
CA VAL A 101 0.41 8.80 3.26
C VAL A 101 0.36 9.88 2.18
N ASN A 102 -0.43 9.63 1.14
CA ASN A 102 -0.60 10.48 -0.04
C ASN A 102 0.72 10.86 -0.73
N ALA A 103 1.72 9.98 -0.68
CA ALA A 103 2.93 10.14 -1.47
C ALA A 103 2.64 9.88 -2.96
N ALA A 104 3.41 10.53 -3.82
CA ALA A 104 3.42 10.19 -5.24
C ALA A 104 4.29 8.95 -5.45
N GLY A 105 3.85 8.04 -6.33
CA GLY A 105 4.55 6.81 -6.66
C GLY A 105 4.71 6.64 -8.15
N ALA A 106 5.91 6.22 -8.57
CA ALA A 106 6.17 5.81 -9.94
C ALA A 106 7.12 4.61 -9.92
N GLY A 107 6.71 3.47 -10.46
CA GLY A 107 7.60 2.33 -10.54
C GLY A 107 8.27 2.19 -11.90
N GLY A 108 9.33 1.41 -11.92
CA GLY A 108 10.10 1.07 -13.10
C GLY A 108 10.67 -0.35 -12.98
N ALA A 109 11.54 -0.72 -13.93
CA ALA A 109 12.13 -2.06 -14.00
C ALA A 109 12.92 -2.48 -12.75
N HIS A 110 13.36 -1.52 -11.94
CA HIS A 110 14.27 -1.74 -10.82
C HIS A 110 13.67 -1.41 -9.44
N GLY A 111 12.42 -0.96 -9.39
CA GLY A 111 11.87 -0.52 -8.12
C GLY A 111 10.69 0.43 -8.21
N LEU A 112 10.28 0.89 -7.03
CA LEU A 112 9.26 1.90 -6.81
C LEU A 112 9.92 3.19 -6.31
N TRP A 113 9.75 4.28 -7.07
CA TRP A 113 10.07 5.61 -6.60
C TRP A 113 8.91 6.19 -5.81
N LEU A 114 9.23 6.82 -4.69
CA LEU A 114 8.28 7.58 -3.87
C LEU A 114 8.75 9.02 -3.73
N PHE A 115 7.81 9.96 -3.77
CA PHE A 115 8.07 11.37 -3.51
C PHE A 115 7.04 11.96 -2.55
N GLY A 116 7.55 12.62 -1.52
CA GLY A 116 6.78 13.43 -0.58
C GLY A 116 5.74 12.64 0.23
N GLY A 117 4.54 13.20 0.37
CA GLY A 117 3.53 12.70 1.30
C GLY A 117 3.77 13.15 2.73
N PHE A 118 3.02 12.59 3.66
CA PHE A 118 3.11 12.94 5.08
C PHE A 118 3.17 11.70 5.99
N SER A 119 3.60 11.92 7.22
CA SER A 119 3.68 10.91 8.29
C SER A 119 3.42 11.58 9.63
N GLY A 120 2.93 10.88 10.65
CA GLY A 120 2.77 11.50 11.97
C GLY A 120 2.00 10.63 12.96
N TYR A 121 1.31 11.30 13.89
CA TYR A 121 0.34 10.70 14.80
C TYR A 121 -1.00 11.44 14.64
N GLY A 122 -2.06 10.72 14.24
CA GLY A 122 -3.46 11.12 14.34
C GLY A 122 -3.93 12.42 13.68
N GLY A 123 -4.80 12.32 12.67
CA GLY A 123 -5.88 13.29 12.44
C GLY A 123 -5.51 14.68 11.86
N GLY A 124 -4.30 14.89 11.34
CA GLY A 124 -3.98 16.04 10.48
C GLY A 124 -3.41 17.29 11.16
N LEU A 125 -3.17 17.27 12.48
CA LEU A 125 -2.60 18.42 13.20
C LEU A 125 -1.09 18.30 13.47
N ASP A 126 -0.53 17.09 13.53
CA ASP A 126 0.90 16.81 13.76
C ASP A 126 1.55 16.03 12.59
N ASP A 127 1.12 16.33 11.36
CA ASP A 127 1.68 15.71 10.17
C ASP A 127 3.05 16.31 9.83
N ASN A 128 4.07 15.46 9.83
CA ASN A 128 5.36 15.77 9.23
C ASN A 128 5.24 15.64 7.71
N LEU A 129 5.37 16.77 7.02
CA LEU A 129 5.41 16.82 5.56
C LEU A 129 6.79 16.43 5.06
N HIS A 130 6.83 15.68 3.97
CA HIS A 130 8.07 15.23 3.35
C HIS A 130 8.21 15.76 1.94
N ASN A 131 9.45 16.03 1.55
CA ASN A 131 9.86 16.44 0.21
C ASN A 131 11.03 15.58 -0.30
N ASP A 132 11.31 14.47 0.39
CA ASP A 132 12.36 13.53 0.03
C ASP A 132 11.89 12.55 -1.05
N VAL A 133 12.87 11.92 -1.70
CA VAL A 133 12.67 10.91 -2.74
C VAL A 133 13.26 9.60 -2.26
N TRP A 134 12.48 8.53 -2.33
CA TRP A 134 12.96 7.18 -2.04
C TRP A 134 12.90 6.29 -3.27
N LEU A 135 13.82 5.33 -3.32
CA LEU A 135 13.81 4.23 -4.26
C LEU A 135 13.74 2.92 -3.47
N LEU A 136 12.65 2.18 -3.61
CA LEU A 136 12.52 0.82 -3.09
C LEU A 136 12.91 -0.15 -4.20
N THR A 137 14.08 -0.76 -4.08
CA THR A 137 14.59 -1.73 -5.06
C THR A 137 13.99 -3.11 -4.84
N ILE A 138 13.73 -3.82 -5.94
CA ILE A 138 13.22 -5.21 -5.99
C ILE A 138 14.27 -6.13 -6.58
#